data_AF-G3UJP2-F1
#
_entry.id   AF-G3UJP2-F1
#
_cell.length_a   1.000
_cell.length_b   1.000
_cell.length_c   1.000
_cell.angle_alpha   90.00
_cell.angle_beta   90.00
_cell.angle_gamma   90.00
#
_symmetry.space_group_name_H-M   'P 1'
#
loop_
_entity.id
_entity.type
_entity.pdbx_description
1 polymer ?
#
loop_
_entity_poly.entity_id
_entity_poly.type
_entity_poly.pdbx_seq_one_letter_code
_entity_poly.pdbx_strand_id
1 'polypeptide(L)' 'MAAPSMKERQACWGARDEYWKCDEHTEMLSVQEVRSHLNKCPQQWIKYFDKRRDYLKFKEKFEAGEFQPSKTTENS' A
#
# COMPACT_ATOMS: atom_id res chain seq x y z
N MET A 1 18.65 9.39 -12.48
CA MET A 1 17.26 8.93 -12.73
C MET A 1 16.56 10.03 -13.50
N ALA A 2 16.10 9.75 -14.73
CA ALA A 2 15.32 10.72 -15.49
C ALA A 2 13.93 10.86 -14.86
N ALA A 3 13.36 12.07 -14.91
CA ALA A 3 11.98 12.27 -14.51
C ALA A 3 11.07 11.50 -15.49
N PRO A 4 10.17 10.62 -15.01
CA PRO A 4 9.26 9.88 -15.89
C PRO A 4 8.35 10.84 -16.65
N SER A 5 8.05 10.51 -17.90
CA SER A 5 7.10 11.23 -18.75
C SER A 5 5.68 11.17 -18.18
N MET A 6 4.80 12.07 -18.64
CA MET A 6 3.40 12.08 -18.20
C MET A 6 2.70 10.73 -18.44
N LYS A 7 2.96 10.08 -19.58
CA LYS A 7 2.39 8.78 -19.94
C LYS A 7 2.86 7.66 -19.01
N GLU A 8 4.15 7.64 -18.66
CA GLU A 8 4.71 6.68 -17.70
C GLU A 8 4.16 6.90 -16.30
N ARG A 9 3.98 8.16 -15.88
CA ARG A 9 3.34 8.48 -14.59
C ARG A 9 1.91 7.98 -14.54
N GLN A 10 1.12 8.20 -15.59
CA GLN A 10 -0.27 7.76 -15.65
C GLN A 10 -0.39 6.23 -15.64
N ALA A 11 0.45 5.53 -16.41
CA ALA A 11 0.50 4.06 -16.38
C ALA A 11 0.88 3.52 -15.00
N CYS A 12 1.86 4.15 -14.34
CA CYS A 12 2.28 3.79 -13.00
C CYS A 12 1.17 3.99 -11.95
N TRP A 13 0.47 5.12 -11.98
CA TRP A 13 -0.63 5.39 -11.06
C TRP A 13 -1.82 4.46 -11.30
N GLY A 14 -2.11 4.11 -12.55
CA GLY A 14 -3.13 3.11 -12.88
C GLY A 14 -2.80 1.74 -12.28
N ALA A 15 -1.57 1.26 -12.46
CA ALA A 15 -1.11 0.00 -11.88
C ALA A 15 -1.14 0.01 -10.34
N ARG A 16 -0.87 1.16 -9.70
CA ARG A 16 -1.02 1.34 -8.24
C ARG A 16 -2.47 1.17 -7.81
N ASP A 17 -3.42 1.77 -8.51
CA ASP A 17 -4.83 1.73 -8.13
C ASP A 17 -5.42 0.34 -8.31
N GLU A 18 -5.03 -0.37 -9.38
CA GLU A 18 -5.34 -1.79 -9.56
C GLU A 18 -4.77 -2.62 -8.40
N TYR A 19 -3.52 -2.38 -8.00
CA TYR A 19 -2.89 -3.09 -6.90
C TYR A 19 -3.64 -2.87 -5.58
N TRP A 20 -4.04 -1.63 -5.28
CA TRP A 20 -4.79 -1.32 -4.07
C TRP A 20 -6.18 -1.96 -4.05
N LYS A 21 -6.88 -1.99 -5.18
CA LYS A 21 -8.17 -2.70 -5.30
C LYS A 21 -8.00 -4.21 -5.04
N CYS A 22 -6.98 -4.84 -5.63
CA CYS A 22 -6.71 -6.26 -5.39
C CYS A 22 -6.35 -6.55 -3.92
N ASP A 23 -5.59 -5.66 -3.30
CA ASP A 23 -5.18 -5.78 -1.90
C ASP A 23 -6.36 -5.68 -0.90
N GLU A 24 -7.47 -5.05 -1.28
CA GLU A 24 -8.71 -5.02 -0.48
C GLU A 24 -9.52 -6.32 -0.62
N HIS A 25 -9.49 -6.96 -1.79
CA HIS A 25 -10.28 -8.16 -2.07
C HIS A 25 -9.60 -9.49 -1.68
N THR A 26 -8.37 -9.45 -1.13
CA THR A 26 -7.62 -10.58 -0.53
C THR A 26 -7.30 -11.77 -1.47
N GLU A 27 -7.67 -11.71 -2.75
CA GLU A 27 -7.37 -12.74 -3.76
C GLU A 27 -5.86 -12.77 -4.10
N MET A 28 -5.07 -13.53 -3.33
CA MET A 28 -3.58 -13.52 -3.38
C MET A 28 -2.97 -13.72 -4.77
N LEU A 29 -3.59 -14.53 -5.64
CA LEU A 29 -3.09 -14.77 -7.00
C LEU A 29 -3.11 -13.48 -7.85
N SER A 30 -4.16 -12.67 -7.70
CA SER A 30 -4.29 -11.39 -8.40
C SER A 30 -3.27 -10.34 -7.92
N VAL A 31 -2.91 -10.37 -6.63
CA VAL A 31 -2.01 -9.38 -6.02
C VAL A 31 -0.58 -9.51 -6.55
N GLN A 32 -0.08 -10.74 -6.74
CA GLN A 32 1.27 -10.97 -7.27
C GLN A 32 1.41 -10.53 -8.72
N GLU A 33 0.41 -10.83 -9.56
CA GLU A 33 0.39 -10.41 -10.97
C GLU A 33 0.36 -8.89 -11.08
N VAL A 34 -0.51 -8.22 -10.33
CA VAL A 34 -0.60 -6.75 -10.36
C VAL A 34 0.64 -6.10 -9.73
N ARG A 35 1.28 -6.73 -8.75
CA ARG A 35 2.56 -6.25 -8.19
C ARG A 35 3.68 -6.26 -9.23
N SER A 36 3.65 -7.18 -10.20
CA SER A 36 4.60 -7.16 -11.32
C SER A 36 4.43 -5.93 -12.21
N HIS A 37 3.21 -5.39 -12.34
CA HIS A 37 2.92 -4.19 -13.13
C HIS A 37 3.50 -2.91 -12.51
N LEU A 38 3.67 -2.88 -11.17
CA LEU A 38 4.34 -1.78 -10.48
C LEU A 38 5.83 -1.65 -10.85
N ASN A 39 6.47 -2.67 -11.44
CA ASN A 39 7.85 -2.55 -11.93
C ASN A 39 8.01 -1.51 -13.05
N LYS A 40 6.91 -1.09 -13.70
CA LYS A 40 6.89 0.01 -14.67
C LYS A 40 7.05 1.39 -14.00
N CYS A 41 6.87 1.46 -12.68
CA CYS A 41 7.05 2.67 -11.90
C CYS A 41 8.53 2.90 -11.53
N PRO A 42 8.93 4.17 -11.30
CA PRO A 42 10.18 4.46 -10.62
C PRO A 42 10.24 3.75 -9.26
N GLN A 43 11.36 3.11 -8.96
CA GLN A 43 11.55 2.33 -7.71
C GLN A 43 11.28 3.16 -6.43
N GLN A 44 11.63 4.45 -6.44
CA GLN A 44 11.35 5.36 -5.32
C GLN A 44 9.84 5.55 -5.09
N TRP A 45 9.04 5.52 -6.15
CA TRP A 45 7.59 5.65 -6.06
C TRP A 45 6.96 4.38 -5.52
N ILE A 46 7.43 3.21 -5.96
CA ILE A 46 6.98 1.92 -5.42
C ILE A 46 7.20 1.89 -3.90
N LYS A 47 8.41 2.24 -3.44
CA LYS A 47 8.73 2.32 -2.01
C LYS A 47 7.82 3.29 -1.25
N TYR A 48 7.51 4.44 -1.84
CA TYR A 48 6.58 5.41 -1.26
C TYR A 48 5.14 4.86 -1.19
N PHE A 49 4.67 4.21 -2.25
CA PHE A 49 3.32 3.64 -2.32
C PHE A 49 3.13 2.49 -1.33
N ASP A 50 4.12 1.60 -1.20
CA ASP A 50 4.11 0.52 -0.22
C ASP A 50 4.00 1.09 1.21
N LYS A 51 4.89 2.02 1.58
CA LYS A 51 4.85 2.67 2.90
C LYS A 51 3.52 3.39 3.16
N ARG A 52 2.95 4.04 2.14
CA ARG A 52 1.66 4.71 2.24
C ARG A 52 0.53 3.72 2.45
N ARG A 53 0.53 2.57 1.76
CA ARG A 53 -0.51 1.56 1.90
C ARG A 53 -0.47 0.92 3.28
N ASP A 54 0.71 0.59 3.80
CA ASP A 54 0.88 0.06 5.15
C ASP A 54 0.36 1.05 6.21
N TYR A 55 0.68 2.34 6.05
CA TYR A 55 0.16 3.39 6.93
C TYR A 55 -1.37 3.48 6.87
N LEU A 56 -1.98 3.43 5.69
CA LEU A 56 -3.44 3.50 5.55
C LEU A 56 -4.12 2.29 6.19
N LYS A 57 -3.60 1.07 5.98
CA LYS A 57 -4.09 -0.14 6.65
C LYS A 57 -4.01 -0.02 8.17
N PHE A 58 -2.87 0.47 8.68
CA PHE A 58 -2.71 0.70 10.11
C PHE A 58 -3.71 1.74 10.62
N LYS A 59 -3.86 2.85 9.89
CA LYS A 59 -4.80 3.92 10.23
C LYS A 59 -6.24 3.41 10.26
N GLU A 60 -6.66 2.62 9.28
CA GLU A 60 -8.00 2.01 9.24
C GLU A 60 -8.25 1.12 10.47
N LYS A 61 -7.30 0.24 10.83
CA LYS A 61 -7.40 -0.59 12.03
C LYS A 61 -7.43 0.22 13.33
N PHE A 62 -6.66 1.30 13.37
CA PHE A 62 -6.64 2.22 14.50
C PHE A 62 -7.98 2.95 14.65
N GLU A 63 -8.53 3.48 13.55
CA GLU A 63 -9.83 4.15 13.53
C GLU A 63 -10.99 3.17 13.78
N ALA A 64 -10.86 1.91 13.39
CA ALA A 64 -11.78 0.83 13.72
C ALA A 64 -11.74 0.41 15.21
N GLY A 65 -10.81 0.96 16.00
CA GLY A 65 -10.68 0.68 17.42
C GLY A 65 -10.13 -0.72 17.73
N GLU A 66 -9.50 -1.38 16.75
CA GLU A 66 -8.88 -2.71 16.94
C GLU A 66 -7.66 -2.65 17.88
N PHE A 67 -7.09 -1.45 18.07
CA PHE A 67 -6.05 -1.21 19.07
C PHE A 67 -6.66 -0.95 20.44
N GLN A 68 -6.84 -2.02 21.21
CA GLN A 68 -7.13 -1.91 22.64
C GLN A 68 -5.87 -1.41 23.38
N PRO A 69 -5.96 -0.38 24.24
CA PRO A 69 -4.87 -0.03 25.12
C PRO A 69 -4.51 -1.25 25.97
N SER A 70 -3.24 -1.68 25.92
CA SER A 70 -2.76 -2.75 26.79
C SER A 70 -3.07 -2.36 28.23
N LYS A 71 -3.79 -3.23 28.96
CA LYS A 71 -4.13 -3.00 30.37
C LYS A 71 -2.87 -2.52 31.09
N THR A 72 -2.93 -1.30 31.61
CA THR A 72 -1.92 -0.72 32.48
C THR A 72 -1.59 -1.75 33.55
N THR A 73 -0.31 -2.14 33.64
CA THR A 73 0.22 -2.88 34.78
C THR A 73 0.18 -1.95 35.99
N GLU A 74 -1.00 -1.77 36.59
CA GLU A 74 -1.12 -1.55 38.02
C GLU A 74 -0.76 -2.89 38.66
N ASN A 75 0.45 -2.98 39.19
CA ASN A 75 0.84 -3.71 40.40
C ASN A 75 2.38 -3.80 40.44
N SER A 76 3.03 -2.85 41.10
CA SER A 76 3.95 -3.13 42.21
C SER A 76 4.31 -1.86 42.97
#